data_AF-A0A415M7W4-F1
#
_entry.id   AF-A0A415M7W4-F1
#
_cell.length_a   1.000
_cell.length_b   1.000
_cell.length_c   1.000
_cell.angle_alpha   90.00
_cell.angle_beta   90.00
_cell.angle_gamma   90.00
#
_symmetry.space_group_name_H-M   'P 1'
#
loop_
_entity.id
_entity.type
_entity.pdbx_description
1 polymer ?
#
loop_
_entity_poly.entity_id
_entity_poly.type
_entity_poly.pdbx_seq_one_letter_code
_entity_poly.pdbx_strand_id
1 'polypeptide(L)'
;MRQSWTKFKNWVMSFTYQERRNKQLEIFRTKIEHYSSMDKDELNFEYFNCKAEYEHKKNILTLVIITIAVSLIMNIWEKLFSFLNMAIKYDNYMNDSQDTFVVCLMIALVIGLTLVVVIVIILSAIFNDIKQLKKEIELIEYVKAEEENEN
;
A
#
# COMPACT_ATOMS: atom_id res chain seq x y z
N MET A 1 22.62 -10.93 35.52
CA MET A 1 21.79 -9.70 35.31
C MET A 1 22.44 -8.67 34.38
N ARG A 2 23.75 -8.41 34.42
CA ARG A 2 24.38 -7.35 33.58
C ARG A 2 24.33 -7.60 32.06
N GLN A 3 24.33 -8.87 31.65
CA GLN A 3 24.38 -9.28 30.24
C GLN A 3 23.01 -9.26 29.53
N SER A 4 21.90 -9.40 30.27
CA SER A 4 20.56 -9.27 29.68
C SER A 4 20.20 -7.81 29.41
N TRP A 5 20.73 -6.89 30.22
CA TRP A 5 20.48 -5.46 30.07
C TRP A 5 21.19 -4.83 28.87
N THR A 6 22.40 -5.29 28.54
CA THR A 6 23.09 -4.88 27.31
C THR A 6 22.40 -5.41 26.06
N LYS A 7 21.89 -6.64 26.06
CA LYS A 7 21.10 -7.19 24.94
C LYS A 7 19.79 -6.41 24.72
N PHE A 8 19.06 -6.11 25.80
CA PHE A 8 17.84 -5.32 25.73
C PHE A 8 18.10 -3.89 25.26
N LYS A 9 19.15 -3.24 25.77
CA LYS A 9 19.55 -1.89 25.34
C LYS A 9 19.93 -1.84 23.86
N ASN A 10 20.66 -2.83 23.35
CA ASN A 10 20.99 -2.92 21.92
C ASN A 10 19.75 -3.17 21.05
N TRP A 11 18.79 -3.97 21.54
CA TRP A 11 17.51 -4.17 20.86
C TRP A 11 16.67 -2.89 20.80
N VAL A 12 16.59 -2.13 21.90
CA VAL A 12 15.88 -0.83 21.94
C VAL A 12 16.60 0.22 21.08
N MET A 13 17.94 0.25 21.10
CA MET A 13 18.75 1.13 20.24
C MET A 13 18.49 0.84 18.76
N SER A 14 18.33 -0.44 18.38
CA SER A 14 17.99 -0.83 17.00
C SER A 14 16.66 -0.25 16.49
N PHE A 15 15.77 0.16 17.40
CA PHE A 15 14.53 0.87 17.11
C PHE A 15 14.68 2.41 17.04
N THR A 16 15.82 2.96 17.46
CA THR A 16 16.07 4.41 17.35
C THR A 16 16.08 4.82 15.88
N TYR A 17 15.60 6.04 15.62
CA TYR A 17 15.53 6.60 14.28
C TYR A 17 16.92 6.63 13.60
N GLN A 18 17.97 6.91 14.36
CA GLN A 18 19.33 7.02 13.88
C GLN A 18 19.86 5.67 13.38
N GLU A 19 19.60 4.59 14.11
CA GLU A 19 20.04 3.24 13.70
C GLU A 19 19.24 2.72 12.50
N ARG A 20 17.94 3.00 12.43
CA ARG A 20 17.11 2.71 11.25
C ARG A 20 17.57 3.48 10.01
N ARG A 21 17.89 4.76 10.16
CA ARG A 21 18.43 5.61 9.09
C ARG A 21 19.79 5.12 8.61
N ASN A 22 20.69 4.74 9.52
CA ASN A 22 22.01 4.22 9.15
C ASN A 22 21.90 2.92 8.34
N LYS A 23 21.01 1.99 8.74
CA LYS A 23 20.74 0.78 7.94
C LYS A 23 20.19 1.10 6.55
N GLN A 24 19.29 2.07 6.43
CA GLN A 24 18.77 2.50 5.13
C GLN A 24 19.86 3.12 4.25
N LEU A 25 20.77 3.90 4.83
CA LEU A 25 21.91 4.47 4.12
C LEU A 25 22.91 3.40 3.67
N GLU A 26 23.14 2.37 4.48
CA GLU A 26 23.99 1.23 4.13
C GLU A 26 23.41 0.46 2.94
N ILE A 27 22.12 0.10 2.99
CA ILE A 27 21.42 -0.55 1.87
C ILE A 27 21.49 0.32 0.60
N PHE A 28 21.31 1.63 0.75
CA PHE A 28 21.41 2.57 -0.37
C PHE A 28 22.79 2.57 -1.01
N ARG A 29 23.87 2.60 -0.20
CA ARG A 29 25.25 2.51 -0.70
C ARG A 29 25.54 1.20 -1.41
N THR A 30 25.10 0.07 -0.84
CA THR A 30 25.26 -1.24 -1.47
C THR A 30 24.54 -1.32 -2.81
N LYS A 31 23.35 -0.69 -2.94
CA LYS A 31 22.64 -0.63 -4.23
C LYS A 31 23.38 0.23 -5.26
N ILE A 32 23.93 1.37 -4.86
CA ILE A 32 24.76 2.18 -5.78
C ILE A 32 25.96 1.38 -6.25
N GLU A 33 26.72 0.78 -5.33
CA GLU A 33 27.90 -0.04 -5.67
C GLU A 33 27.54 -1.19 -6.62
N HIS A 34 26.39 -1.84 -6.40
CA HIS A 34 25.88 -2.87 -7.30
C HIS A 34 25.63 -2.32 -8.71
N TYR A 35 24.86 -1.24 -8.85
CA TYR A 35 24.54 -0.66 -10.16
C TYR A 35 25.77 -0.07 -10.86
N SER A 36 26.68 0.58 -10.14
CA SER A 36 27.94 1.11 -10.69
C SER A 36 28.92 0.02 -11.13
N SER A 37 28.74 -1.22 -10.68
CA SER A 37 29.56 -2.36 -11.09
C SER A 37 29.04 -3.07 -12.34
N MET A 38 27.82 -2.75 -12.78
CA MET A 38 27.19 -3.36 -13.97
C MET A 38 27.75 -2.77 -15.25
N ASP A 39 27.73 -3.56 -16.34
CA ASP A 39 27.98 -3.03 -17.68
C ASP A 39 26.85 -2.07 -18.10
N LYS A 40 27.16 -1.13 -19.01
CA LYS A 40 26.19 -0.13 -19.49
C LYS A 40 24.95 -0.76 -20.11
N ASP A 41 25.09 -1.85 -20.86
CA ASP A 41 23.94 -2.52 -21.48
C ASP A 41 23.08 -3.25 -20.43
N GLU A 42 23.72 -3.85 -19.42
CA GLU A 42 23.05 -4.50 -18.29
C GLU A 42 22.30 -3.48 -17.42
N LEU A 43 22.92 -2.35 -17.08
CA LEU A 43 22.30 -1.27 -16.33
C LEU A 43 21.12 -0.64 -17.08
N ASN A 44 21.23 -0.53 -18.41
CA ASN A 44 20.13 -0.09 -19.26
C ASN A 44 18.97 -1.10 -19.29
N PHE A 45 19.27 -2.38 -19.40
CA PHE A 45 18.27 -3.44 -19.33
C PHE A 45 17.50 -3.40 -18.01
N GLU A 46 18.20 -3.30 -16.88
CA GLU A 46 17.58 -3.25 -15.55
C GLU A 46 16.71 -2.00 -15.38
N TYR A 47 17.18 -0.85 -15.86
CA TYR A 47 16.39 0.40 -15.89
C TYR A 47 15.08 0.22 -16.66
N PHE A 48 15.13 -0.35 -17.86
CA PHE A 48 13.92 -0.55 -18.67
C PHE A 48 12.95 -1.53 -18.01
N ASN A 49 13.46 -2.60 -17.41
CA ASN A 49 12.63 -3.58 -16.71
C ASN A 49 11.95 -2.97 -15.47
N CYS A 50 12.71 -2.28 -14.61
CA CYS A 50 12.17 -1.56 -13.45
C CYS A 50 11.10 -0.53 -13.86
N LYS A 51 11.35 0.23 -14.92
CA LYS A 51 10.42 1.25 -15.44
C LYS A 51 9.14 0.64 -16.01
N ALA A 52 9.26 -0.46 -16.76
CA ALA A 52 8.12 -1.19 -17.28
C ALA A 52 7.26 -1.75 -16.14
N GLU A 53 7.87 -2.35 -15.12
CA GLU A 53 7.16 -2.87 -13.96
C GLU A 53 6.48 -1.75 -13.15
N TYR A 54 7.15 -0.61 -12.98
CA TYR A 54 6.59 0.56 -12.30
C TYR A 54 5.32 1.07 -12.99
N GLU A 55 5.35 1.26 -14.32
CA GLU A 55 4.16 1.69 -15.08
C GLU A 55 3.07 0.62 -15.06
N HIS A 56 3.43 -0.66 -15.13
CA HIS A 56 2.46 -1.75 -15.03
C HIS A 56 1.73 -1.76 -13.67
N LYS A 57 2.46 -1.67 -12.55
CA LYS A 57 1.87 -1.62 -11.20
C LYS A 57 1.05 -0.36 -10.98
N LYS A 58 1.49 0.78 -11.51
CA LYS A 58 0.72 2.04 -11.48
C LYS A 58 -0.59 1.91 -12.24
N ASN A 59 -0.59 1.27 -13.41
CA ASN A 59 -1.81 1.00 -14.17
C ASN A 59 -2.74 0.04 -13.40
N ILE A 60 -2.21 -1.00 -12.76
CA ILE A 60 -3.00 -1.87 -11.88
C ILE A 60 -3.66 -1.05 -10.76
N LEU A 61 -2.91 -0.17 -10.10
CA LEU A 61 -3.45 0.69 -9.04
C LEU A 61 -4.60 1.57 -9.57
N THR A 62 -4.43 2.18 -10.75
CA THR A 62 -5.48 2.98 -11.39
C THR A 62 -6.73 2.15 -11.67
N LEU A 63 -6.58 0.94 -12.21
CA LEU A 63 -7.71 0.03 -12.46
C LEU A 63 -8.43 -0.33 -11.15
N VAL A 64 -7.69 -0.67 -10.09
CA VAL A 64 -8.26 -0.98 -8.77
C VAL A 64 -9.06 0.21 -8.23
N ILE A 65 -8.53 1.43 -8.33
CA ILE A 65 -9.24 2.64 -7.89
C ILE A 65 -10.54 2.83 -8.67
N ILE A 66 -10.51 2.66 -10.00
CA ILE A 66 -11.71 2.75 -10.85
C ILE A 66 -12.74 1.70 -10.45
N THR A 67 -12.32 0.44 -10.28
CA THR A 67 -13.21 -0.65 -9.87
C THR A 67 -13.85 -0.38 -8.51
N ILE A 68 -13.07 0.11 -7.53
CA ILE A 68 -13.60 0.50 -6.21
C ILE A 68 -14.62 1.62 -6.37
N ALA A 69 -14.30 2.68 -7.13
CA ALA A 69 -15.21 3.80 -7.34
C ALA A 69 -16.55 3.35 -7.96
N VAL A 70 -16.49 2.51 -8.99
CA VAL A 70 -17.69 1.93 -9.62
C VAL A 70 -18.49 1.08 -8.64
N SER A 71 -17.82 0.24 -7.84
CA SER A 71 -18.48 -0.62 -6.85
C SER A 71 -19.16 0.18 -5.75
N LEU A 72 -18.54 1.26 -5.27
CA LEU A 72 -19.13 2.15 -4.28
C LEU A 72 -20.35 2.85 -4.84
N ILE A 73 -20.28 3.35 -6.07
CA ILE A 73 -21.42 3.96 -6.75
C ILE A 73 -22.57 2.94 -6.78
N MET A 74 -22.38 1.75 -7.37
CA MET A 74 -23.45 0.74 -7.47
C MET A 74 -24.03 0.35 -6.10
N ASN A 75 -23.18 0.04 -5.12
CA ASN A 75 -23.61 -0.50 -3.83
C ASN A 75 -24.23 0.57 -2.90
N ILE A 76 -23.76 1.82 -2.97
CA ILE A 76 -24.35 2.96 -2.25
C ILE A 76 -25.71 3.32 -2.87
N TRP A 77 -25.83 3.29 -4.20
CA TRP A 77 -27.11 3.55 -4.87
C TRP A 77 -28.17 2.51 -4.52
N GLU A 78 -27.84 1.23 -4.51
CA GLU A 78 -28.78 0.17 -4.11
C GLU A 78 -29.18 0.27 -2.63
N LYS A 79 -28.23 0.50 -1.72
CA LYS A 79 -28.53 0.70 -0.29
C LYS A 79 -29.34 1.95 -0.03
N LEU A 80 -29.07 3.06 -0.72
CA LEU A 80 -29.88 4.28 -0.61
C LEU A 80 -31.30 4.04 -1.11
N PHE A 81 -31.48 3.36 -2.24
CA PHE A 81 -32.81 3.04 -2.77
C PHE A 81 -33.57 2.08 -1.87
N SER A 82 -32.89 1.05 -1.34
CA SER A 82 -33.44 0.11 -0.37
C SER A 82 -33.83 0.81 0.93
N PHE A 83 -32.98 1.70 1.45
CA PHE A 83 -33.27 2.49 2.66
C PHE A 83 -34.45 3.43 2.46
N LEU A 84 -34.53 4.13 1.32
CA LEU A 84 -35.69 4.96 0.96
C LEU A 84 -36.98 4.12 0.90
N ASN A 85 -36.94 2.96 0.24
CA ASN A 85 -38.07 2.03 0.19
C ASN A 85 -38.44 1.47 1.57
N MET A 86 -37.45 1.19 2.42
CA MET A 86 -37.66 0.69 3.78
C MET A 86 -38.29 1.77 4.64
N ALA A 87 -37.79 3.00 4.61
CA ALA A 87 -38.33 4.13 5.36
C ALA A 87 -39.78 4.43 4.95
N ILE A 88 -40.10 4.39 3.65
CA ILE A 88 -41.46 4.54 3.13
C ILE A 88 -42.38 3.41 3.61
N LYS A 89 -41.89 2.17 3.71
CA LYS A 89 -42.67 1.03 4.21
C LYS A 89 -42.79 0.99 5.73
N TYR A 90 -41.78 1.47 6.47
CA TYR A 90 -41.75 1.47 7.94
C TYR A 90 -42.74 2.47 8.54
N ASP A 91 -42.93 3.63 7.90
CA ASP A 91 -43.96 4.60 8.25
C ASP A 91 -45.38 4.00 8.19
N ASN A 92 -45.56 2.94 7.38
CA ASN A 92 -46.87 2.33 7.12
C ASN A 92 -47.23 1.10 7.99
N TYR A 93 -46.34 0.53 8.84
CA TYR A 93 -46.52 -0.87 9.31
C TYR A 93 -46.33 -1.23 10.81
N MET A 94 -46.32 -0.30 11.77
CA MET A 94 -46.41 -0.59 13.24
C MET A 94 -45.20 -1.22 13.98
N ASN A 95 -44.71 -0.48 14.98
CA ASN A 95 -44.61 -0.72 16.44
C ASN A 95 -43.90 -1.90 17.17
N ASP A 96 -43.30 -2.96 16.60
CA ASP A 96 -42.62 -3.98 17.47
C ASP A 96 -41.48 -4.83 16.84
N SER A 97 -40.75 -4.33 15.83
CA SER A 97 -39.75 -5.14 15.08
C SER A 97 -38.32 -4.59 15.11
N GLN A 98 -38.04 -3.63 15.99
CA GLN A 98 -36.80 -2.84 15.97
C GLN A 98 -35.54 -3.69 16.23
N ASP A 99 -35.61 -4.70 17.09
CA ASP A 99 -34.44 -5.48 17.52
C ASP A 99 -33.87 -6.38 16.41
N THR A 100 -34.73 -7.04 15.62
CA THR A 100 -34.29 -7.92 14.52
C THR A 100 -33.60 -7.13 13.41
N PHE A 101 -34.06 -5.91 13.15
CA PHE A 101 -33.47 -5.01 12.15
C PHE A 101 -32.07 -4.54 12.57
N VAL A 102 -31.89 -4.19 13.85
CA VAL A 102 -30.59 -3.75 14.39
C VAL A 102 -29.54 -4.85 14.33
N VAL A 103 -29.90 -6.10 14.63
CA VAL A 103 -28.96 -7.23 14.57
C VAL A 103 -28.45 -7.48 13.15
N CYS A 104 -29.34 -7.45 12.15
CA CYS A 104 -28.95 -7.59 10.74
C CYS A 104 -28.02 -6.45 10.28
N LEU A 105 -28.27 -5.21 10.72
CA LEU A 105 -27.39 -4.07 10.45
C LEU A 105 -25.99 -4.26 11.05
N MET A 106 -25.91 -4.75 12.28
CA MET A 106 -24.62 -4.99 12.95
C MET A 106 -23.79 -6.04 12.21
N ILE A 107 -24.39 -7.14 11.77
CA ILE A 107 -23.69 -8.18 11.00
C ILE A 107 -23.20 -7.61 9.65
N ALA A 108 -24.05 -6.85 8.94
CA ALA A 108 -23.68 -6.22 7.69
C ALA A 108 -22.54 -5.20 7.86
N LEU A 109 -22.52 -4.45 8.96
CA LEU A 109 -21.44 -3.51 9.29
C LEU A 109 -20.12 -4.24 9.55
N VAL A 110 -20.13 -5.33 10.33
CA VAL A 110 -18.92 -6.10 10.63
C VAL A 110 -18.31 -6.68 9.35
N ILE A 111 -19.14 -7.29 8.47
CA ILE A 111 -18.67 -7.82 7.18
C ILE A 111 -18.17 -6.70 6.28
N GLY A 112 -18.84 -5.55 6.26
CA GLY A 112 -18.39 -4.38 5.49
C GLY A 112 -17.01 -3.88 5.96
N LEU A 113 -16.81 -3.77 7.28
CA LEU A 113 -15.54 -3.33 7.86
C LEU A 113 -14.39 -4.29 7.55
N THR A 114 -14.61 -5.60 7.62
CA THR A 114 -13.55 -6.58 7.30
C THR A 114 -13.13 -6.49 5.84
N LEU A 115 -14.07 -6.32 4.91
CA LEU A 115 -13.76 -6.11 3.48
C LEU A 115 -12.94 -4.84 3.25
N VAL A 116 -13.30 -3.73 3.91
CA VAL A 116 -12.54 -2.48 3.80
C VAL A 116 -11.09 -2.66 4.27
N VAL A 117 -10.88 -3.36 5.39
CA VAL A 117 -9.53 -3.64 5.90
C VAL A 117 -8.71 -4.46 4.89
N VAL A 118 -9.30 -5.48 4.27
CA VAL A 118 -8.64 -6.29 3.24
C VAL A 118 -8.23 -5.43 2.04
N ILE A 119 -9.13 -4.55 1.56
CA ILE A 119 -8.85 -3.64 0.45
C ILE A 119 -7.68 -2.70 0.80
N VAL A 120 -7.66 -2.13 2.01
CA VAL A 120 -6.58 -1.24 2.46
C VAL A 120 -5.23 -1.96 2.51
N ILE A 121 -5.20 -3.22 2.95
CA ILE A 121 -3.97 -4.02 2.95
C ILE A 121 -3.46 -4.23 1.52
N ILE A 122 -4.33 -4.61 0.59
CA ILE A 122 -3.97 -4.82 -0.82
C ILE A 122 -3.44 -3.53 -1.44
N LEU A 123 -4.14 -2.40 -1.24
CA LEU A 123 -3.69 -1.09 -1.73
C LEU A 123 -2.32 -0.71 -1.16
N SER A 124 -2.12 -0.93 0.14
CA SER A 124 -0.84 -0.62 0.81
C SER A 124 0.32 -1.45 0.24
N ALA A 125 0.08 -2.73 -0.09
CA ALA A 125 1.09 -3.57 -0.74
C ALA A 125 1.48 -3.03 -2.12
N ILE A 126 0.49 -2.71 -2.97
CA ILE A 126 0.74 -2.14 -4.31
C ILE A 126 1.49 -0.80 -4.20
N PHE A 127 1.07 0.09 -3.29
CA PHE A 127 1.76 1.36 -3.07
C PHE A 127 3.21 1.19 -2.62
N ASN A 128 3.48 0.21 -1.75
CA ASN A 128 4.84 -0.07 -1.29
C ASN A 128 5.73 -0.57 -2.44
N ASP A 129 5.23 -1.45 -3.30
CA ASP A 129 5.95 -1.95 -4.47
C ASP A 129 6.28 -0.81 -5.43
N ILE A 130 5.29 0.02 -5.78
CA ILE A 130 5.49 1.20 -6.66
C ILE A 130 6.54 2.14 -6.08
N LYS A 131 6.51 2.36 -4.77
CA LYS A 131 7.49 3.19 -4.06
C LYS A 131 8.90 2.60 -4.11
N GLN A 132 9.04 1.28 -4.03
CA GLN A 132 10.34 0.61 -4.12
C GLN A 132 10.91 0.71 -5.54
N LEU A 133 10.10 0.39 -6.56
CA LEU A 133 10.49 0.51 -7.97
C LEU A 133 10.91 1.94 -8.32
N LYS A 134 10.15 2.95 -7.84
CA LYS A 134 10.53 4.36 -8.07
C LYS A 134 11.92 4.69 -7.51
N LYS A 135 12.25 4.19 -6.31
CA LYS A 135 13.58 4.40 -5.72
C LYS A 135 14.68 3.71 -6.50
N GLU A 136 14.41 2.53 -7.05
CA GLU A 136 15.38 1.80 -7.88
C GLU A 136 15.64 2.51 -9.20
N ILE A 137 14.58 3.02 -9.85
CA ILE A 137 14.69 3.88 -11.04
C ILE A 137 15.54 5.12 -10.74
N GLU A 138 15.25 5.84 -9.65
CA GLU A 138 16.02 7.04 -9.24
C GLU A 138 17.49 6.73 -8.95
N LEU A 139 17.78 5.55 -8.36
CA LEU A 139 19.14 5.08 -8.11
C LEU A 139 19.91 4.81 -9.40
N ILE A 140 19.29 4.11 -10.35
CA ILE A 140 19.92 3.80 -11.64
C ILE A 140 20.14 5.09 -12.45
N GLU A 141 19.21 6.04 -12.42
CA GLU A 141 19.37 7.36 -13.06
C GLU A 141 20.52 8.16 -12.44
N TYR A 142 20.68 8.11 -11.12
CA TYR A 142 21.80 8.72 -10.43
C TYR A 142 23.14 8.13 -10.88
N VAL A 143 23.27 6.79 -10.93
CA VAL A 143 24.51 6.12 -11.36
C VAL A 143 24.85 6.44 -12.83
N LYS A 144 23.87 6.44 -13.72
CA LYS A 144 24.08 6.82 -15.13
C LYS A 144 24.59 8.26 -15.27
N ALA A 145 24.04 9.19 -14.50
CA ALA A 145 24.50 10.57 -14.51
C ALA A 145 25.94 10.71 -13.98
N GLU A 146 26.34 9.89 -13.00
CA GLU A 146 27.71 9.88 -12.45
C GLU A 146 28.71 9.37 -13.50
N GLU A 147 28.40 8.27 -14.21
CA GLU A 147 29.23 7.74 -15.30
C GLU A 147 29.36 8.68 -16.51
N GLU A 148 28.31 9.44 -16.84
CA GLU A 148 28.34 10.44 -17.91
C GLU A 148 29.21 11.65 -17.57
N ASN A 149 29.34 12.00 -16.29
CA ASN A 149 30.18 13.12 -15.85
C ASN A 149 31.67 12.75 -15.72
N GLU A 150 32.00 11.46 -15.61
CA GLU A 150 33.37 10.96 -15.54
C GLU A 150 34.01 10.68 -16.91
N ASN A 151 33.22 10.62 -17.99
CA ASN A 151 33.66 10.43 -19.37
C ASN A 151 33.78 11.76 -20.14
#